data_AF-A0A7J9JW15-F1
#
_entry.id   AF-A0A7J9JW15-F1
#
_cell.length_a   1.000
_cell.length_b   1.000
_cell.length_c   1.000
_cell.angle_alpha   90.00
_cell.angle_beta   90.00
_cell.angle_gamma   90.00
#
_symmetry.space_group_name_H-M   'P 1'
#
loop_
_entity.id
_entity.type
_entity.pdbx_description
1 polymer ?
#
loop_
_entity_poly.entity_id
_entity_poly.type
_entity_poly.pdbx_seq_one_letter_code
_entity_poly.pdbx_strand_id
1 'polypeptide(L)'
;MIVAPMNNSTQKLNFIDSVQRLGVSYHFTKEIEDELENIYHNNNDAENDIYTTSLRFRLLREHGFNVSCDVFNKFKDEQGNFKSSMTSDVPGLLELYEASYLRVHGEDILDEAISFTTNHLRLVVASLDYPLSEQVSHALKQSIRRGLPRVEARHYLSVYHDIESHNKALLEFAKIDFNMLQLLHRKELSEICRWWKDLDFQRKLPYARDRVVEGYFWISGVYFEPQYSLGRKMLTKVIAMASIVDDTYDSYATYDELIPYTNAIERWDIKCIDQLPEYMKPSYKALLDVYEEMEQLMAKHGRQYRVEYAKNAVYTSRNIYFIPKR
;
A
#
# COMPACT_ATOMS: atom_id res chain seq x y z
N MET A 1 -14.67 18.86 11.02
CA MET A 1 -13.95 18.35 12.20
C MET A 1 -12.44 18.54 12.08
N ILE A 2 -11.83 18.19 10.94
CA ILE A 2 -10.38 18.36 10.71
C ILE A 2 -9.95 19.83 10.84
N VAL A 3 -10.65 20.77 10.17
CA VAL A 3 -10.32 22.22 10.19
C VAL A 3 -10.74 22.92 11.49
N ALA A 4 -11.60 22.30 12.31
CA ALA A 4 -12.04 22.93 13.54
C ALA A 4 -10.90 22.91 14.57
N PRO A 5 -10.73 23.96 15.38
CA PRO A 5 -9.80 23.93 16.51
C PRO A 5 -10.17 22.78 17.47
N MET A 6 -9.14 22.07 17.96
CA MET A 6 -9.26 21.09 19.04
C MET A 6 -8.50 21.59 20.26
N ASN A 7 -8.75 21.00 21.44
CA ASN A 7 -8.24 21.55 22.70
C ASN A 7 -6.70 21.58 22.76
N ASN A 8 -6.03 20.67 22.06
CA ASN A 8 -4.58 20.66 21.90
C ASN A 8 -4.13 19.94 20.61
N SER A 9 -2.86 20.08 20.26
CA SER A 9 -2.25 19.45 19.08
C SER A 9 -2.32 17.91 19.12
N THR A 10 -2.20 17.29 20.30
CA THR A 10 -2.30 15.83 20.46
C THR A 10 -3.68 15.30 20.05
N GLN A 11 -4.76 15.98 20.43
CA GLN A 11 -6.11 15.62 20.00
C GLN A 11 -6.28 15.74 18.48
N LYS A 12 -5.71 16.80 17.88
CA LYS A 12 -5.74 16.97 16.42
C LYS A 12 -4.99 15.85 15.71
N LEU A 13 -3.78 15.51 16.19
CA LEU A 13 -2.98 14.39 15.68
C LEU A 13 -3.75 13.05 15.79
N ASN A 14 -4.36 12.76 16.95
CA ASN A 14 -5.17 11.54 17.15
C ASN A 14 -6.33 11.45 16.16
N PHE A 15 -6.99 12.59 15.89
CA PHE A 15 -8.09 12.63 14.95
C PHE A 15 -7.62 12.43 13.51
N ILE A 16 -6.51 13.07 13.11
CA ILE A 16 -5.89 12.86 11.79
C ILE A 16 -5.48 11.40 11.61
N ASP A 17 -4.81 10.81 12.60
CA ASP A 17 -4.43 9.40 12.58
C ASP A 17 -5.64 8.49 12.42
N SER A 18 -6.72 8.75 13.18
CA SER A 18 -7.96 7.98 13.05
C SER A 18 -8.58 8.11 11.66
N VAL A 19 -8.58 9.30 11.05
CA VAL A 19 -9.07 9.53 9.68
C VAL A 19 -8.25 8.74 8.66
N GLN A 20 -6.93 8.72 8.79
CA GLN A 20 -6.02 7.97 7.92
C GLN A 20 -6.19 6.46 8.08
N ARG A 21 -6.15 5.97 9.33
CA ARG A 21 -6.29 4.54 9.65
C ARG A 21 -7.67 3.99 9.30
N LEU A 22 -8.72 4.81 9.26
CA LEU A 22 -10.04 4.43 8.76
C LEU A 22 -10.14 4.43 7.22
N GLY A 23 -9.08 4.81 6.51
CA GLY A 23 -8.99 4.72 5.05
C GLY A 23 -9.80 5.79 4.31
N VAL A 24 -10.10 6.91 4.97
CA VAL A 24 -10.93 8.01 4.42
C VAL A 24 -10.22 9.36 4.33
N SER A 25 -8.90 9.39 4.59
CA SER A 25 -8.08 10.60 4.47
C SER A 25 -8.07 11.21 3.07
N TYR A 26 -8.27 10.41 2.02
CA TYR A 26 -8.29 10.87 0.63
C TYR A 26 -9.40 11.89 0.32
N HIS A 27 -10.43 11.98 1.17
CA HIS A 27 -11.46 13.02 1.07
C HIS A 27 -11.03 14.38 1.62
N PHE A 28 -9.95 14.39 2.41
CA PHE A 28 -9.51 15.54 3.20
C PHE A 28 -8.00 15.81 3.05
N THR A 29 -7.42 15.41 1.91
CA THR A 29 -5.97 15.48 1.68
C THR A 29 -5.41 16.86 1.96
N LYS A 30 -6.09 17.92 1.49
CA LYS A 30 -5.65 19.29 1.67
C LYS A 30 -5.78 19.74 3.12
N GLU A 31 -6.93 19.48 3.75
CA GLU A 31 -7.20 19.87 5.13
C GLU A 31 -6.24 19.17 6.11
N ILE A 32 -5.86 17.92 5.85
CA ILE A 32 -4.85 17.21 6.64
C ILE A 32 -3.47 17.84 6.44
N GLU A 33 -3.08 18.13 5.21
CA GLU A 33 -1.78 18.73 4.90
C GLU A 33 -1.62 20.10 5.57
N ASP A 34 -2.62 20.98 5.43
CA ASP A 34 -2.63 22.32 6.02
C ASP A 34 -2.52 22.26 7.57
N GLU A 35 -3.19 21.29 8.21
CA GLU A 35 -3.12 21.10 9.67
C GLU A 35 -1.76 20.54 10.14
N LEU A 36 -1.19 19.59 9.39
CA LEU A 36 0.13 19.04 9.70
C LEU A 36 1.24 20.07 9.50
N GLU A 37 1.15 20.93 8.48
CA GLU A 37 2.07 22.06 8.28
C GLU A 37 2.01 23.02 9.48
N ASN A 38 0.82 23.34 9.97
CA ASN A 38 0.65 24.17 11.17
C ASN A 38 1.27 23.52 12.41
N ILE A 39 1.11 22.20 12.60
CA ILE A 39 1.70 21.45 13.72
C ILE A 39 3.24 21.33 13.58
N TYR A 40 3.75 21.31 12.36
CA TYR A 40 5.18 21.30 12.10
C TYR A 40 5.84 22.59 12.60
N HIS A 41 5.25 23.75 12.26
CA HIS A 41 5.83 25.06 12.56
C HIS A 41 5.60 25.57 13.99
N ASN A 42 4.49 25.20 14.64
CA ASN A 42 4.07 25.81 15.91
C ASN A 42 4.34 24.94 17.14
N ASN A 43 5.29 23.99 17.09
CA ASN A 43 5.48 23.05 18.19
C ASN A 43 6.54 23.50 19.22
N ASN A 44 6.29 23.18 20.49
CA ASN A 44 7.28 23.22 21.55
C ASN A 44 7.67 21.78 21.91
N ASP A 45 8.70 21.23 21.26
CA ASP A 45 9.12 19.83 21.43
C ASP A 45 9.50 19.46 22.89
N ALA A 46 9.83 20.45 23.72
CA ALA A 46 10.32 20.26 25.09
C ALA A 46 9.27 19.66 26.05
N GLU A 47 7.98 19.90 25.83
CA GLU A 47 6.91 19.56 26.79
C GLU A 47 6.11 18.30 26.43
N ASN A 48 6.30 17.76 25.22
CA ASN A 48 5.51 16.62 24.75
C ASN A 48 5.91 15.32 25.47
N ASP A 49 4.91 14.51 25.83
CA ASP A 49 5.12 13.13 26.29
C ASP A 49 5.57 12.21 25.13
N ILE A 50 5.92 10.96 25.46
CA ILE A 50 6.38 9.98 24.46
C ILE A 50 5.32 9.71 23.40
N TYR A 51 4.05 9.63 23.81
CA TYR A 51 2.93 9.40 22.90
C TYR A 51 2.83 10.52 21.86
N THR A 52 2.75 11.76 22.33
CA THR A 52 2.61 12.95 21.48
C THR A 52 3.85 13.15 20.61
N THR A 53 5.07 12.99 21.15
CA THR A 53 6.29 13.09 20.36
C THR A 53 6.34 12.03 19.26
N SER A 54 5.99 10.78 19.57
CA SER A 54 6.05 9.68 18.60
C SER A 54 4.98 9.79 17.52
N LEU A 55 3.73 10.08 17.89
CA LEU A 55 2.63 10.25 16.95
C LEU A 55 2.88 11.44 16.01
N ARG A 56 3.34 12.58 16.56
CA ARG A 56 3.71 13.76 15.78
C ARG A 56 4.83 13.42 14.79
N PHE A 57 5.90 12.79 15.26
CA PHE A 57 7.02 12.38 14.43
C PHE A 57 6.56 11.50 13.26
N ARG A 58 5.72 10.50 13.55
CA ARG A 58 5.17 9.57 12.56
C ARG A 58 4.36 10.28 11.49
N LEU A 59 3.33 11.04 11.88
CA LEU A 59 2.43 11.70 10.92
C LEU A 59 3.17 12.74 10.07
N LEU A 60 4.03 13.55 10.69
CA LEU A 60 4.79 14.56 9.96
C LEU A 60 5.76 13.94 8.96
N ARG A 61 6.51 12.90 9.34
CA ARG A 61 7.42 12.23 8.39
C ARG A 61 6.69 11.49 7.28
N GLU A 62 5.52 10.91 7.57
CA GLU A 62 4.70 10.27 6.54
C GLU A 62 4.29 11.26 5.45
N HIS A 63 4.07 12.52 5.82
CA HIS A 63 3.74 13.63 4.92
C HIS A 63 4.96 14.37 4.37
N GLY A 64 6.18 13.89 4.64
CA GLY A 64 7.41 14.43 4.06
C GLY A 64 8.04 15.61 4.79
N PHE A 65 7.58 15.92 6.01
CA PHE A 65 8.24 16.91 6.87
C PHE A 65 9.50 16.33 7.53
N ASN A 66 10.57 17.10 7.54
CA ASN A 66 11.89 16.69 8.05
C ASN A 66 12.01 16.89 9.57
N VAL A 67 11.31 16.07 10.35
CA VAL A 67 11.44 16.07 11.83
C VAL A 67 12.69 15.30 12.24
N SER A 68 13.61 15.88 13.02
CA SER A 68 14.81 15.16 13.53
C SER A 68 14.43 14.05 14.51
N CYS A 69 15.15 12.92 14.51
CA CYS A 69 15.02 11.88 15.54
C CYS A 69 15.56 12.33 16.91
N ASP A 70 16.24 13.49 17.00
CA ASP A 70 16.70 14.08 18.26
C ASP A 70 15.55 14.40 19.24
N VAL A 71 14.32 14.53 18.73
CA VAL A 71 13.11 14.67 19.56
C VAL A 71 12.96 13.51 20.57
N PHE A 72 13.60 12.37 20.32
CA PHE A 72 13.59 11.22 21.21
C PHE A 72 14.72 11.21 22.25
N ASN A 73 15.74 12.09 22.14
CA ASN A 73 16.88 12.12 23.07
C ASN A 73 16.44 12.40 24.52
N LYS A 74 15.37 13.17 24.72
CA LYS A 74 14.81 13.45 26.06
C LYS A 74 14.27 12.19 26.76
N PHE A 75 14.05 11.11 26.03
CA PHE A 75 13.62 9.81 26.57
C PHE A 75 14.78 8.86 26.86
N LYS A 76 16.03 9.30 26.65
CA LYS A 76 17.23 8.57 27.02
C LYS A 76 17.71 8.94 28.43
N ASP A 77 18.26 7.97 29.15
CA ASP A 77 18.97 8.17 30.40
C ASP A 77 20.44 8.61 30.16
N GLU A 78 21.17 8.89 31.24
CA GLU A 78 22.58 9.31 31.17
C GLU A 78 23.51 8.22 30.61
N GLN A 79 23.06 6.95 30.62
CA GLN A 79 23.78 5.82 30.05
C GLN A 79 23.46 5.62 28.56
N GLY A 80 22.57 6.44 27.98
CA GLY A 80 22.16 6.35 26.59
C GLY A 80 21.07 5.32 26.31
N ASN A 81 20.45 4.73 27.33
CA ASN A 81 19.34 3.77 27.18
C ASN A 81 17.98 4.46 27.27
N PHE A 82 16.92 3.86 26.71
CA PHE A 82 15.57 4.36 26.94
C PHE A 82 15.20 4.24 28.42
N LYS A 83 14.67 5.31 29.00
CA LYS A 83 14.32 5.39 30.43
C LYS A 83 13.38 4.26 30.82
N SER A 84 13.70 3.56 31.90
CA SER A 84 12.85 2.49 32.46
C SER A 84 11.45 2.99 32.87
N SER A 85 11.30 4.26 33.22
CA SER A 85 10.00 4.87 33.50
C SER A 85 9.02 4.82 32.32
N MET A 86 9.51 4.62 31.09
CA MET A 86 8.67 4.50 29.89
C MET A 86 7.98 3.14 29.79
N THR A 87 8.47 2.11 30.48
CA THR A 87 7.95 0.74 30.30
C THR A 87 6.52 0.57 30.80
N SER A 88 6.03 1.50 31.63
CA SER A 88 4.65 1.55 32.09
C SER A 88 3.69 2.28 31.15
N ASP A 89 4.20 3.11 30.23
CA ASP A 89 3.37 3.86 29.26
C ASP A 89 3.19 3.05 27.98
N VAL A 90 2.26 2.09 28.02
CA VAL A 90 1.99 1.19 26.89
C VAL A 90 1.54 1.93 25.63
N PRO A 91 0.61 2.90 25.67
CA PRO A 91 0.27 3.72 24.51
C PRO A 91 1.49 4.46 23.94
N GLY A 92 2.32 5.04 24.81
CA GLY A 92 3.58 5.68 24.42
C GLY A 92 4.54 4.74 23.69
N LEU A 93 4.74 3.53 24.22
CA LEU A 93 5.58 2.50 23.60
C LEU A 93 5.03 2.05 22.24
N LEU A 94 3.70 1.94 22.11
CA LEU A 94 3.05 1.57 20.86
C LEU A 94 3.28 2.64 19.79
N GLU A 95 3.11 3.92 20.12
CA GLU A 95 3.39 4.99 19.15
C GLU A 95 4.88 5.10 18.82
N LEU A 96 5.78 4.89 19.78
CA LEU A 96 7.22 4.86 19.51
C LEU A 96 7.60 3.69 18.59
N TYR A 97 6.98 2.52 18.78
CA TYR A 97 7.12 1.37 17.90
C TYR A 97 6.71 1.73 16.48
N GLU A 98 5.52 2.30 16.28
CA GLU A 98 5.04 2.70 14.95
C GLU A 98 5.89 3.80 14.32
N ALA A 99 6.33 4.79 15.10
CA ALA A 99 7.20 5.87 14.64
C ALA A 99 8.57 5.36 14.15
N SER A 100 9.11 4.31 14.78
CA SER A 100 10.40 3.72 14.38
C SER A 100 10.41 3.13 12.96
N TYR A 101 9.24 2.79 12.40
CA TYR A 101 9.13 2.34 11.00
C TYR A 101 9.33 3.45 9.96
N LEU A 102 9.38 4.72 10.39
CA LEU A 102 9.66 5.88 9.53
C LEU A 102 11.10 6.40 9.67
N ARG A 103 11.98 5.64 10.31
CA ARG A 103 13.40 5.96 10.38
C ARG A 103 14.04 5.98 8.99
N VAL A 104 15.06 6.81 8.85
CA VAL A 104 15.97 6.85 7.69
C VAL A 104 17.37 6.40 8.11
N HIS A 105 18.31 6.38 7.17
CA HIS A 105 19.70 6.02 7.48
C HIS A 105 20.35 7.03 8.43
N GLY A 106 21.16 6.53 9.37
CA GLY A 106 21.89 7.35 10.35
C GLY A 106 21.07 7.71 11.60
N GLU A 107 19.98 7.00 11.88
CA GLU A 107 19.10 7.25 13.01
C GLU A 107 19.09 6.10 14.02
N ASP A 108 20.27 5.81 14.59
CA ASP A 108 20.51 4.67 15.49
C ASP A 108 19.53 4.63 16.68
N ILE A 109 19.08 5.79 17.18
CA ILE A 109 18.06 5.88 18.23
C ILE A 109 16.76 5.17 17.87
N LEU A 110 16.37 5.15 16.59
CA LEU A 110 15.17 4.46 16.10
C LEU A 110 15.43 2.97 15.79
N ASP A 111 16.68 2.58 15.54
CA ASP A 111 17.11 1.18 15.52
C ASP A 111 17.02 0.54 16.92
N GLU A 112 17.39 1.30 17.94
CA GLU A 112 17.21 0.91 19.33
C GLU A 112 15.73 0.94 19.74
N ALA A 113 14.98 1.95 19.30
CA ALA A 113 13.57 2.11 19.64
C ALA A 113 12.71 0.93 19.19
N ILE A 114 12.89 0.43 17.96
CA ILE A 114 12.13 -0.73 17.47
C ILE A 114 12.40 -1.97 18.33
N SER A 115 13.66 -2.20 18.72
CA SER A 115 14.07 -3.37 19.51
C SER A 115 13.56 -3.26 20.94
N PHE A 116 13.71 -2.09 21.55
CA PHE A 116 13.25 -1.79 22.90
C PHE A 116 11.73 -1.94 23.01
N THR A 117 10.96 -1.29 22.13
CA THR A 117 9.49 -1.33 22.18
C THR A 117 8.95 -2.72 21.86
N THR A 118 9.50 -3.43 20.87
CA THR A 118 9.09 -4.82 20.54
C THR A 118 9.18 -5.74 21.76
N ASN A 119 10.29 -5.67 22.51
CA ASN A 119 10.48 -6.52 23.69
C ASN A 119 9.46 -6.21 24.79
N HIS A 120 9.27 -4.92 25.12
CA HIS A 120 8.37 -4.54 26.20
C HIS A 120 6.90 -4.76 25.83
N LEU A 121 6.48 -4.44 24.61
CA LEU A 121 5.11 -4.66 24.14
C LEU A 121 4.74 -6.16 24.17
N ARG A 122 5.67 -7.06 23.81
CA ARG A 122 5.45 -8.52 23.89
C ARG A 122 5.27 -9.01 25.33
N LEU A 123 5.91 -8.39 26.31
CA LEU A 123 5.80 -8.79 27.71
C LEU A 123 4.44 -8.38 28.31
N VAL A 124 3.89 -7.22 27.90
CA VAL A 124 2.68 -6.66 28.51
C VAL A 124 1.40 -7.06 27.78
N VAL A 125 1.46 -7.51 26.51
CA VAL A 125 0.26 -7.74 25.67
C VAL A 125 -0.78 -8.67 26.31
N ALA A 126 -0.34 -9.69 27.04
CA ALA A 126 -1.23 -10.67 27.69
C ALA A 126 -2.00 -10.10 28.89
N SER A 127 -1.56 -8.98 29.45
CA SER A 127 -2.19 -8.30 30.60
C SER A 127 -3.00 -7.06 30.20
N LEU A 128 -3.09 -6.74 28.91
CA LEU A 128 -3.83 -5.56 28.44
C LEU A 128 -5.31 -5.88 28.22
N ASP A 129 -6.15 -4.91 28.52
CA ASP A 129 -7.57 -4.94 28.16
C ASP A 129 -7.78 -4.60 26.69
N TYR A 130 -8.86 -5.13 26.13
CA TYR A 130 -9.33 -4.75 24.79
C TYR A 130 -9.93 -3.32 24.83
N PRO A 131 -9.71 -2.45 23.82
CA PRO A 131 -9.12 -2.72 22.50
C PRO A 131 -7.59 -2.57 22.41
N LEU A 132 -6.91 -2.12 23.47
CA LEU A 132 -5.47 -1.85 23.44
C LEU A 132 -4.65 -3.13 23.22
N SER A 133 -5.06 -4.25 23.83
CA SER A 133 -4.42 -5.56 23.58
C SER A 133 -4.44 -5.96 22.11
N GLU A 134 -5.55 -5.74 21.41
CA GLU A 134 -5.68 -6.02 19.98
C GLU A 134 -4.78 -5.10 19.16
N GLN A 135 -4.76 -3.79 19.47
CA GLN A 135 -3.88 -2.83 18.80
C GLN A 135 -2.40 -3.21 18.92
N VAL A 136 -1.95 -3.55 20.14
CA VAL A 136 -0.56 -3.96 20.39
C VAL A 136 -0.24 -5.28 19.68
N SER A 137 -1.13 -6.27 19.77
CA SER A 137 -0.88 -7.59 19.16
C SER A 137 -0.86 -7.54 17.63
N HIS A 138 -1.66 -6.66 17.03
CA HIS A 138 -1.70 -6.42 15.59
C HIS A 138 -0.47 -5.65 15.12
N ALA A 139 -0.09 -4.56 15.81
CA ALA A 139 1.10 -3.76 15.48
C ALA A 139 2.38 -4.62 15.47
N LEU A 140 2.53 -5.55 16.43
CA LEU A 140 3.66 -6.48 16.50
C LEU A 140 3.74 -7.46 15.31
N LYS A 141 2.66 -7.62 14.54
CA LYS A 141 2.61 -8.45 13.32
C LYS A 141 2.70 -7.59 12.06
N GLN A 142 2.03 -6.45 12.07
CA GLN A 142 1.86 -5.56 10.92
C GLN A 142 1.86 -4.11 11.39
N SER A 143 2.92 -3.36 11.04
CA SER A 143 2.98 -1.93 11.36
C SER A 143 2.10 -1.12 10.40
N ILE A 144 1.65 0.05 10.88
CA ILE A 144 0.82 0.98 10.11
C ILE A 144 1.54 1.38 8.82
N ARG A 145 2.82 1.75 8.93
CA ARG A 145 3.60 2.26 7.80
C ARG A 145 3.75 1.25 6.64
N ARG A 146 3.77 -0.05 6.95
CA ARG A 146 3.97 -1.12 5.96
C ARG A 146 2.69 -1.85 5.60
N GLY A 147 1.57 -1.54 6.26
CA GLY A 147 0.28 -2.14 6.00
C GLY A 147 -0.36 -1.55 4.75
N LEU A 148 -1.11 -2.36 3.99
CA LEU A 148 -1.89 -1.86 2.87
C LEU A 148 -3.06 -1.03 3.41
N PRO A 149 -3.26 0.23 2.98
CA PRO A 149 -4.20 1.15 3.62
C PRO A 149 -5.60 0.58 3.84
N ARG A 150 -6.14 -0.16 2.87
CA ARG A 150 -7.49 -0.74 2.97
C ARG A 150 -7.60 -2.03 3.77
N VAL A 151 -6.51 -2.80 3.84
CA VAL A 151 -6.46 -3.99 4.71
C VAL A 151 -6.45 -3.52 6.17
N GLU A 152 -5.58 -2.57 6.48
CA GLU A 152 -5.50 -1.96 7.80
C GLU A 152 -6.77 -1.21 8.16
N ALA A 153 -7.39 -0.47 7.22
CA ALA A 153 -8.66 0.21 7.49
C ALA A 153 -9.79 -0.76 7.84
N ARG A 154 -9.83 -1.94 7.20
CA ARG A 154 -10.84 -2.94 7.54
C ARG A 154 -10.64 -3.49 8.95
N HIS A 155 -9.40 -3.73 9.38
CA HIS A 155 -9.09 -4.13 10.75
C HIS A 155 -9.43 -3.01 11.75
N TYR A 156 -8.93 -1.80 11.50
CA TYR A 156 -9.08 -0.67 12.40
C TYR A 156 -10.53 -0.21 12.56
N LEU A 157 -11.39 -0.38 11.55
CA LEU A 157 -12.85 -0.16 11.68
C LEU A 157 -13.48 -0.94 12.83
N SER A 158 -12.99 -2.16 13.10
CA SER A 158 -13.47 -2.99 14.21
C SER A 158 -12.91 -2.49 15.54
N VAL A 159 -11.61 -2.26 15.63
CA VAL A 159 -10.96 -1.75 16.84
C VAL A 159 -11.49 -0.38 17.26
N TYR A 160 -11.62 0.54 16.31
CA TYR A 160 -12.08 1.92 16.55
C TYR A 160 -13.52 1.98 17.07
N HIS A 161 -14.36 0.99 16.73
CA HIS A 161 -15.72 0.90 17.26
C HIS A 161 -15.76 0.73 18.78
N ASP A 162 -14.79 0.00 19.32
CA ASP A 162 -14.77 -0.41 20.72
C ASP A 162 -13.93 0.54 21.59
N ILE A 163 -13.28 1.54 21.00
CA ILE A 163 -12.66 2.64 21.74
C ILE A 163 -13.77 3.51 22.33
N GLU A 164 -13.84 3.64 23.65
CA GLU A 164 -14.92 4.36 24.35
C GLU A 164 -15.10 5.81 23.85
N SER A 165 -14.00 6.49 23.58
CA SER A 165 -13.96 7.91 23.16
C SER A 165 -14.07 8.12 21.64
N HIS A 166 -14.36 7.09 20.86
CA HIS A 166 -14.36 7.19 19.40
C HIS A 166 -15.40 8.19 18.87
N ASN A 167 -15.07 8.85 17.76
CA ASN A 167 -16.02 9.70 17.07
C ASN A 167 -17.01 8.87 16.25
N LYS A 168 -18.28 8.85 16.68
CA LYS A 168 -19.37 8.09 16.05
C LYS A 168 -19.62 8.49 14.59
N ALA A 169 -19.58 9.80 14.30
CA ALA A 169 -19.80 10.30 12.94
C ALA A 169 -18.69 9.86 11.98
N LEU A 170 -17.43 9.89 12.42
CA LEU A 170 -16.29 9.41 11.64
C LEU A 170 -16.38 7.90 11.39
N LEU A 171 -16.76 7.11 12.40
CA LEU A 171 -16.94 5.66 12.25
C LEU A 171 -18.06 5.33 11.25
N GLU A 172 -19.20 6.00 11.35
CA GLU A 172 -20.31 5.80 10.42
C GLU A 172 -19.93 6.17 8.99
N PHE A 173 -19.28 7.33 8.81
CA PHE A 173 -18.75 7.77 7.53
C PHE A 173 -17.80 6.73 6.91
N ALA A 174 -16.83 6.23 7.70
CA ALA A 174 -15.89 5.23 7.24
C ALA A 174 -16.55 3.90 6.85
N LYS A 175 -17.58 3.46 7.58
CA LYS A 175 -18.36 2.25 7.22
C LYS A 175 -19.10 2.42 5.89
N ILE A 176 -19.72 3.57 5.67
CA ILE A 176 -20.44 3.87 4.42
C ILE A 176 -19.45 3.93 3.25
N ASP A 177 -18.35 4.68 3.42
CA ASP A 177 -17.30 4.81 2.40
C ASP A 177 -16.70 3.45 2.03
N PHE A 178 -16.41 2.61 3.02
CA PHE A 178 -15.92 1.25 2.79
C PHE A 178 -16.86 0.42 1.91
N ASN A 179 -18.16 0.44 2.21
CA ASN A 179 -19.15 -0.30 1.44
C ASN A 179 -19.33 0.26 0.02
N MET A 180 -19.28 1.59 -0.13
CA MET A 180 -19.33 2.24 -1.45
C MET A 180 -18.15 1.85 -2.32
N LEU A 181 -16.92 1.87 -1.77
CA LEU A 181 -15.74 1.43 -2.49
C LEU A 181 -15.74 -0.08 -2.76
N GLN A 182 -16.18 -0.91 -1.82
CA GLN A 182 -16.33 -2.33 -2.08
C GLN A 182 -17.29 -2.60 -3.24
N LEU A 183 -18.40 -1.86 -3.34
CA LEU A 183 -19.32 -1.97 -4.47
C LEU A 183 -18.66 -1.56 -5.80
N LEU A 184 -17.89 -0.47 -5.81
CA LEU A 184 -17.10 -0.05 -6.97
C LEU A 184 -16.09 -1.14 -7.38
N HIS A 185 -15.32 -1.64 -6.43
CA HIS A 185 -14.30 -2.66 -6.68
C HIS A 185 -14.89 -3.96 -7.20
N ARG A 186 -16.06 -4.38 -6.68
CA ARG A 186 -16.78 -5.55 -7.22
C ARG A 186 -17.27 -5.36 -8.65
N LYS A 187 -17.68 -4.13 -9.02
CA LYS A 187 -18.05 -3.82 -10.41
C LYS A 187 -16.84 -3.89 -11.33
N GLU A 188 -15.72 -3.28 -10.93
CA GLU A 188 -14.45 -3.34 -11.66
C GLU A 188 -14.00 -4.80 -11.86
N LEU A 189 -13.96 -5.59 -10.79
CA LEU A 189 -13.58 -7.00 -10.86
C LEU A 189 -14.55 -7.81 -11.73
N SER A 190 -15.85 -7.54 -11.69
CA SER A 190 -16.83 -8.20 -12.56
C SER A 190 -16.57 -7.90 -14.05
N GLU A 191 -16.21 -6.66 -14.40
CA GLU A 191 -15.84 -6.29 -15.77
C GLU A 191 -14.56 -7.02 -16.22
N ILE A 192 -13.55 -7.07 -15.35
CA ILE A 192 -12.28 -7.76 -15.63
C ILE A 192 -12.48 -9.27 -15.75
N CYS A 193 -13.26 -9.91 -14.87
CA CYS A 193 -13.53 -11.34 -14.96
C CYS A 193 -14.29 -11.70 -16.24
N ARG A 194 -15.18 -10.83 -16.74
CA ARG A 194 -15.82 -11.01 -18.05
C ARG A 194 -14.79 -10.95 -19.18
N TRP A 195 -13.96 -9.91 -19.19
CA TRP A 195 -12.85 -9.79 -20.15
C TRP A 195 -11.93 -11.02 -20.13
N TRP A 196 -11.55 -11.50 -18.95
CA TRP A 196 -10.69 -12.68 -18.81
C TRP A 196 -11.35 -13.96 -19.33
N LYS A 197 -12.64 -14.13 -19.03
CA LYS A 197 -13.42 -15.27 -19.52
C LYS A 197 -13.50 -15.29 -21.04
N ASP A 198 -13.65 -14.13 -21.68
CA ASP A 198 -13.73 -14.02 -23.14
C ASP A 198 -12.40 -14.39 -23.84
N LEU A 199 -11.26 -14.27 -23.14
CA LEU A 199 -9.96 -14.73 -23.65
C LEU A 199 -9.88 -16.26 -23.75
N ASP A 200 -10.60 -17.00 -22.89
CA ASP A 200 -10.67 -18.46 -22.83
C ASP A 200 -9.28 -19.15 -22.68
N PHE A 201 -8.40 -18.56 -21.88
CA PHE A 201 -7.07 -19.10 -21.63
C PHE A 201 -7.06 -20.43 -20.88
N GLN A 202 -8.11 -20.73 -20.11
CA GLN A 202 -8.25 -22.04 -19.47
C GLN A 202 -8.17 -23.20 -20.49
N ARG A 203 -8.68 -22.99 -21.71
CA ARG A 203 -8.63 -23.99 -22.79
C ARG A 203 -7.44 -23.79 -23.72
N LYS A 204 -7.10 -22.53 -24.02
CA LYS A 204 -6.06 -22.19 -25.00
C LYS A 204 -4.63 -22.30 -24.45
N LEU A 205 -4.43 -22.08 -23.16
CA LEU A 205 -3.13 -22.04 -22.48
C LEU A 205 -3.16 -22.99 -21.26
N PRO A 206 -3.02 -24.31 -21.46
CA PRO A 206 -3.19 -25.30 -20.40
C PRO A 206 -2.13 -25.20 -19.27
N TYR A 207 -1.00 -24.55 -19.53
CA TYR A 207 0.08 -24.34 -18.58
C TYR A 207 -0.13 -23.10 -17.68
N ALA A 208 -1.03 -22.20 -18.06
CA ALA A 208 -1.19 -20.91 -17.41
C ALA A 208 -2.07 -20.99 -16.15
N ARG A 209 -1.68 -20.25 -15.12
CA ARG A 209 -2.43 -20.11 -13.87
C ARG A 209 -3.53 -19.06 -14.03
N ASP A 210 -4.63 -19.26 -13.31
CA ASP A 210 -5.61 -18.19 -13.08
C ASP A 210 -5.24 -17.42 -11.81
N ARG A 211 -4.95 -16.12 -11.96
CA ARG A 211 -4.55 -15.19 -10.89
C ARG A 211 -5.24 -13.84 -10.99
N VAL A 212 -6.39 -13.75 -11.69
CA VAL A 212 -7.02 -12.45 -11.95
C VAL A 212 -7.51 -11.78 -10.67
N VAL A 213 -8.04 -12.55 -9.72
CA VAL A 213 -8.55 -12.01 -8.45
C VAL A 213 -7.38 -11.55 -7.57
N GLU A 214 -6.31 -12.33 -7.48
CA GLU A 214 -5.09 -11.98 -6.76
C GLU A 214 -4.40 -10.77 -7.39
N GLY A 215 -4.32 -10.73 -8.72
CA GLY A 215 -3.82 -9.59 -9.48
C GLY A 215 -4.63 -8.33 -9.19
N TYR A 216 -5.96 -8.41 -9.23
CA TYR A 216 -6.82 -7.27 -8.88
C TYR A 216 -6.63 -6.82 -7.43
N PHE A 217 -6.44 -7.76 -6.49
CA PHE A 217 -6.15 -7.45 -5.10
C PHE A 217 -4.82 -6.69 -4.95
N TRP A 218 -3.75 -7.14 -5.60
CA TRP A 218 -2.47 -6.44 -5.62
C TRP A 218 -2.58 -5.03 -6.21
N ILE A 219 -3.31 -4.88 -7.33
CA ILE A 219 -3.51 -3.58 -7.99
C ILE A 219 -4.37 -2.65 -7.13
N SER A 220 -5.37 -3.18 -6.42
CA SER A 220 -6.15 -2.40 -5.45
C SER A 220 -5.32 -1.94 -4.25
N GLY A 221 -4.21 -2.65 -3.96
CA GLY A 221 -3.19 -2.21 -3.01
C GLY A 221 -2.33 -1.04 -3.49
N VAL A 222 -2.17 -0.85 -4.81
CA VAL A 222 -1.45 0.30 -5.38
C VAL A 222 -2.24 1.59 -5.18
N TYR A 223 -3.55 1.55 -5.41
CA TYR A 223 -4.49 2.64 -5.12
C TYR A 223 -5.92 2.12 -5.03
N PHE A 224 -6.66 2.52 -4.00
CA PHE A 224 -8.02 2.02 -3.74
C PHE A 224 -9.11 3.07 -4.01
N GLU A 225 -8.72 4.32 -4.15
CA GLU A 225 -9.60 5.49 -4.22
C GLU A 225 -10.46 5.49 -5.50
N PRO A 226 -11.63 6.14 -5.49
CA PRO A 226 -12.55 6.14 -6.64
C PRO A 226 -11.91 6.69 -7.92
N GLN A 227 -11.11 7.77 -7.81
CA GLN A 227 -10.53 8.43 -8.99
C GLN A 227 -9.59 7.53 -9.81
N TYR A 228 -9.09 6.45 -9.23
CA TYR A 228 -8.17 5.52 -9.87
C TYR A 228 -8.86 4.27 -10.43
N SER A 229 -10.19 4.26 -10.52
CA SER A 229 -10.97 3.13 -11.07
C SER A 229 -10.50 2.69 -12.46
N LEU A 230 -10.32 3.63 -13.39
CA LEU A 230 -9.80 3.32 -14.72
C LEU A 230 -8.38 2.73 -14.64
N GLY A 231 -7.54 3.30 -13.78
CA GLY A 231 -6.18 2.82 -13.50
C GLY A 231 -6.18 1.37 -13.06
N ARG A 232 -7.01 1.00 -12.07
CA ARG A 232 -7.10 -0.37 -11.56
C ARG A 232 -7.52 -1.35 -12.64
N LYS A 233 -8.49 -0.97 -13.48
CA LYS A 233 -8.94 -1.81 -14.59
C LYS A 233 -7.83 -2.09 -15.59
N MET A 234 -7.11 -1.07 -16.06
CA MET A 234 -6.01 -1.25 -17.00
C MET A 234 -4.85 -2.04 -16.36
N LEU A 235 -4.44 -1.65 -15.15
CA LEU A 235 -3.30 -2.28 -14.49
C LEU A 235 -3.58 -3.73 -14.09
N THR A 236 -4.84 -4.09 -13.80
CA THR A 236 -5.21 -5.50 -13.56
C THR A 236 -5.09 -6.33 -14.83
N LYS A 237 -5.51 -5.80 -15.99
CA LYS A 237 -5.31 -6.49 -17.28
C LYS A 237 -3.81 -6.67 -17.57
N VAL A 238 -3.00 -5.64 -17.30
CA VAL A 238 -1.54 -5.69 -17.49
C VAL A 238 -0.92 -6.76 -16.59
N ILE A 239 -1.21 -6.81 -15.28
CA ILE A 239 -0.60 -7.81 -14.38
C ILE A 239 -1.08 -9.23 -14.68
N ALA A 240 -2.34 -9.38 -15.11
CA ALA A 240 -2.86 -10.68 -15.57
C ALA A 240 -2.08 -11.15 -16.80
N MET A 241 -1.88 -10.29 -17.80
CA MET A 241 -1.07 -10.64 -18.98
C MET A 241 0.40 -10.86 -18.64
N ALA A 242 0.98 -10.07 -17.72
CA ALA A 242 2.35 -10.29 -17.24
C ALA A 242 2.50 -11.67 -16.58
N SER A 243 1.49 -12.12 -15.82
CA SER A 243 1.47 -13.46 -15.23
C SER A 243 1.41 -14.56 -16.29
N ILE A 244 0.64 -14.37 -17.37
CA ILE A 244 0.61 -15.30 -18.51
C ILE A 244 1.96 -15.36 -19.24
N VAL A 245 2.61 -14.22 -19.40
CA VAL A 245 3.95 -14.14 -20.00
C VAL A 245 4.96 -14.87 -19.11
N ASP A 246 4.99 -14.59 -17.81
CA ASP A 246 5.80 -15.30 -16.79
C ASP A 246 5.59 -16.82 -16.85
N ASP A 247 4.34 -17.27 -16.84
CA ASP A 247 3.99 -18.69 -16.95
C ASP A 247 4.47 -19.31 -18.28
N THR A 248 4.52 -18.54 -19.37
CA THR A 248 5.04 -19.02 -20.66
C THR A 248 6.54 -19.28 -20.57
N TYR A 249 7.31 -18.41 -19.90
CA TYR A 249 8.74 -18.60 -19.66
C TYR A 249 9.04 -19.73 -18.66
N ASP A 250 8.19 -19.93 -17.65
CA ASP A 250 8.34 -20.98 -16.64
C ASP A 250 7.74 -22.34 -17.07
N SER A 251 7.09 -22.41 -18.24
CA SER A 251 6.47 -23.63 -18.78
C SER A 251 7.49 -24.60 -19.42
N TYR A 252 6.98 -25.62 -20.11
CA TYR A 252 7.79 -26.56 -20.90
C TYR A 252 8.33 -25.97 -22.22
N ALA A 253 8.19 -24.66 -22.43
CA ALA A 253 8.73 -23.97 -23.60
C ALA A 253 10.24 -24.18 -23.71
N THR A 254 10.70 -24.57 -24.90
CA THR A 254 12.13 -24.73 -25.13
C THR A 254 12.80 -23.37 -25.29
N TYR A 255 14.10 -23.28 -24.99
CA TYR A 255 14.86 -22.05 -25.18
C TYR A 255 14.75 -21.50 -26.61
N ASP A 256 14.76 -22.39 -27.61
CA ASP A 256 14.62 -22.04 -29.03
C ASP A 256 13.23 -21.49 -29.38
N GLU A 257 12.18 -21.83 -28.62
CA GLU A 257 10.83 -21.24 -28.75
C GLU A 257 10.70 -19.90 -28.00
N LEU A 258 11.44 -19.73 -26.90
CA LEU A 258 11.41 -18.49 -26.12
C LEU A 258 12.12 -17.33 -26.81
N ILE A 259 13.22 -17.58 -27.54
CA ILE A 259 13.91 -16.54 -28.34
C ILE A 259 12.94 -15.80 -29.29
N PRO A 260 12.20 -16.48 -30.21
CA PRO A 260 11.28 -15.80 -31.11
C PRO A 260 10.11 -15.13 -30.38
N TYR A 261 9.61 -15.71 -29.29
CA TYR A 261 8.59 -15.07 -28.44
C TYR A 261 9.05 -13.72 -27.90
N THR A 262 10.29 -13.68 -27.47
CA THR A 262 10.92 -12.49 -26.91
C THR A 262 11.15 -11.41 -27.94
N ASN A 263 11.70 -11.80 -29.09
CA ASN A 263 11.89 -10.91 -30.22
C ASN A 263 10.56 -10.35 -30.73
N ALA A 264 9.47 -11.12 -30.67
CA ALA A 264 8.13 -10.65 -31.00
C ALA A 264 7.65 -9.60 -30.00
N ILE A 265 7.78 -9.86 -28.69
CA ILE A 265 7.47 -8.88 -27.65
C ILE A 265 8.23 -7.58 -27.91
N GLU A 266 9.55 -7.63 -28.12
CA GLU A 266 10.40 -6.45 -28.39
C GLU A 266 9.96 -5.63 -29.60
N ARG A 267 9.55 -6.30 -30.68
CA ARG A 267 9.10 -5.62 -31.89
C ARG A 267 7.69 -5.04 -31.73
N TRP A 268 6.89 -5.59 -30.81
CA TRP A 268 5.53 -5.14 -30.46
C TRP A 268 4.64 -4.91 -31.69
N ASP A 269 4.70 -5.82 -32.65
CA ASP A 269 3.91 -5.76 -33.89
C ASP A 269 3.13 -7.06 -34.06
N ILE A 270 1.83 -6.96 -34.39
CA ILE A 270 0.98 -8.10 -34.68
C ILE A 270 1.54 -8.98 -35.79
N LYS A 271 2.31 -8.42 -36.73
CA LYS A 271 2.99 -9.18 -37.80
C LYS A 271 3.99 -10.20 -37.27
N CYS A 272 4.41 -10.12 -36.01
CA CYS A 272 5.30 -11.10 -35.40
C CYS A 272 4.56 -12.38 -34.99
N ILE A 273 3.23 -12.38 -34.94
CA ILE A 273 2.44 -13.51 -34.43
C ILE A 273 2.65 -14.79 -35.25
N ASP A 274 2.87 -14.66 -36.56
CA ASP A 274 3.07 -15.80 -37.46
C ASP A 274 4.42 -16.50 -37.26
N GLN A 275 5.35 -15.85 -36.56
CA GLN A 275 6.69 -16.38 -36.26
C GLN A 275 6.70 -17.22 -34.96
N LEU A 276 5.58 -17.24 -34.23
CA LEU A 276 5.49 -17.87 -32.91
C LEU A 276 4.88 -19.27 -33.01
N PRO A 277 5.26 -20.20 -32.09
CA PRO A 277 4.54 -21.45 -31.91
C PRO A 277 3.04 -21.21 -31.65
N GLU A 278 2.18 -22.09 -32.20
CA GLU A 278 0.71 -21.93 -32.13
C GLU A 278 0.18 -21.70 -30.72
N TYR A 279 0.77 -22.35 -29.71
CA TYR A 279 0.32 -22.22 -28.32
C TYR A 279 0.68 -20.86 -27.68
N MET A 280 1.65 -20.13 -28.21
CA MET A 280 2.06 -18.81 -27.71
C MET A 280 1.30 -17.65 -28.37
N LYS A 281 0.70 -17.88 -29.54
CA LYS A 281 -0.05 -16.86 -30.29
C LYS A 281 -1.20 -16.24 -29.48
N PRO A 282 -2.01 -17.01 -28.71
CA PRO A 282 -3.10 -16.44 -27.92
C PRO A 282 -2.63 -15.42 -26.88
N SER A 283 -1.53 -15.69 -26.18
CA SER A 283 -1.00 -14.78 -25.15
C SER A 283 -0.41 -13.52 -25.78
N TYR A 284 0.35 -13.65 -26.88
CA TYR A 284 0.93 -12.52 -27.60
C TYR A 284 -0.15 -11.59 -28.16
N LYS A 285 -1.20 -12.15 -28.80
CA LYS A 285 -2.32 -11.37 -29.33
C LYS A 285 -3.01 -10.57 -28.23
N ALA A 286 -3.36 -11.24 -27.12
CA ALA A 286 -4.02 -10.58 -26.00
C ALA A 286 -3.15 -9.50 -25.34
N LEU A 287 -1.83 -9.71 -25.27
CA LEU A 287 -0.90 -8.71 -24.76
C LEU A 287 -0.97 -7.42 -25.58
N LEU A 288 -0.90 -7.54 -26.92
CA LEU A 288 -1.03 -6.37 -27.80
C LEU A 288 -2.39 -5.68 -27.63
N ASP A 289 -3.48 -6.46 -27.57
CA ASP A 289 -4.84 -5.95 -27.44
C ASP A 289 -5.07 -5.16 -26.15
N VAL A 290 -4.49 -5.58 -25.03
CA VAL A 290 -4.56 -4.84 -23.76
C VAL A 290 -3.95 -3.45 -23.89
N TYR A 291 -2.79 -3.33 -24.55
CA TYR A 291 -2.11 -2.04 -24.67
C TYR A 291 -2.74 -1.14 -25.73
N GLU A 292 -3.26 -1.71 -26.81
CA GLU A 292 -4.06 -0.98 -27.79
C GLU A 292 -5.34 -0.40 -27.13
N GLU A 293 -6.05 -1.19 -26.31
CA GLU A 293 -7.20 -0.72 -25.53
C GLU A 293 -6.80 0.44 -24.59
N MET A 294 -5.64 0.32 -23.92
CA MET A 294 -5.10 1.39 -23.05
C MET A 294 -4.82 2.67 -23.84
N GLU A 295 -4.22 2.57 -25.03
CA GLU A 295 -3.95 3.72 -25.90
C GLU A 295 -5.24 4.44 -26.29
N GLN A 296 -6.27 3.68 -26.68
CA GLN A 296 -7.59 4.22 -27.02
C GLN A 296 -8.27 4.91 -25.82
N LEU A 297 -8.18 4.31 -24.63
CA LEU A 297 -8.72 4.90 -23.39
C LEU A 297 -7.98 6.19 -23.00
N MET A 298 -6.66 6.22 -23.15
CA MET A 298 -5.82 7.38 -22.86
C MET A 298 -5.93 8.49 -23.90
N ALA A 299 -6.27 8.14 -25.14
CA ALA A 299 -6.43 9.09 -26.24
C ALA A 299 -7.53 10.12 -26.00
N LYS A 300 -8.59 9.73 -25.30
CA LYS A 300 -9.71 10.60 -24.94
C LYS A 300 -9.29 11.86 -24.15
N HIS A 301 -8.11 11.84 -23.53
CA HIS A 301 -7.57 12.94 -22.73
C HIS A 301 -6.17 13.39 -23.19
N GLY A 302 -5.71 12.96 -24.37
CA GLY A 302 -4.37 13.30 -24.87
C GLY A 302 -3.22 12.71 -24.06
N ARG A 303 -3.41 11.54 -23.43
CA ARG A 303 -2.43 10.89 -22.54
C ARG A 303 -1.78 9.63 -23.13
N GLN A 304 -1.87 9.43 -24.45
CA GLN A 304 -1.35 8.21 -25.11
C GLN A 304 0.14 8.00 -24.87
N TYR A 305 0.92 9.09 -24.78
CA TYR A 305 2.36 9.04 -24.52
C TYR A 305 2.74 8.22 -23.27
N ARG A 306 1.83 8.08 -22.30
CA ARG A 306 2.06 7.30 -21.07
C ARG A 306 2.12 5.80 -21.34
N VAL A 307 1.40 5.31 -22.35
CA VAL A 307 1.35 3.88 -22.65
C VAL A 307 2.67 3.41 -23.25
N GLU A 308 3.36 4.27 -24.01
CA GLU A 308 4.68 3.96 -24.56
C GLU A 308 5.71 3.66 -23.45
N TYR A 309 5.71 4.43 -22.36
CA TYR A 309 6.56 4.12 -21.19
C TYR A 309 6.17 2.79 -20.54
N ALA A 310 4.88 2.47 -20.48
CA ALA A 310 4.42 1.19 -19.94
C ALA A 310 4.83 -0.01 -20.82
N LYS A 311 4.80 0.14 -22.16
CA LYS A 311 5.32 -0.86 -23.10
C LYS A 311 6.82 -1.07 -22.88
N ASN A 312 7.57 0.04 -22.74
CA ASN A 312 9.02 -0.01 -22.50
C ASN A 312 9.41 -0.69 -21.17
N ALA A 313 8.58 -0.57 -20.13
CA ALA A 313 8.80 -1.28 -18.87
C ALA A 313 8.70 -2.81 -19.05
N VAL A 314 7.81 -3.30 -19.91
CA VAL A 314 7.71 -4.73 -20.25
C VAL A 314 9.00 -5.20 -20.92
N TYR A 315 9.55 -4.44 -21.88
CA TYR A 315 10.85 -4.78 -22.49
C TYR A 315 11.97 -4.90 -21.45
N THR A 316 12.01 -3.99 -20.49
CA THR A 316 13.09 -3.97 -19.49
C THR A 316 13.00 -5.17 -18.55
N SER A 317 11.80 -5.66 -18.26
CA SER A 317 11.59 -6.87 -17.45
C SER A 317 12.07 -8.16 -18.12
N ARG A 318 12.32 -8.17 -19.44
CA ARG A 318 12.87 -9.29 -20.22
C ARG A 318 14.17 -9.86 -19.67
N ASN A 319 15.07 -8.99 -19.22
CA ASN A 319 16.38 -9.41 -18.71
C ASN A 319 16.24 -10.30 -17.46
N ILE A 320 15.08 -10.31 -16.81
CA ILE A 320 14.78 -11.15 -15.64
C ILE A 320 14.31 -12.54 -16.08
N TYR A 321 13.54 -12.65 -17.18
CA TYR A 321 12.99 -13.92 -17.66
C TYR A 321 14.02 -14.82 -18.37
N PHE A 322 15.08 -14.24 -18.96
CA PHE A 322 16.13 -15.00 -19.68
C PHE A 322 17.30 -15.49 -18.83
N ILE A 323 17.40 -15.03 -17.58
CA ILE A 323 18.44 -15.52 -16.68
C ILE A 323 17.89 -16.79 -16.02
N PRO A 324 18.57 -17.94 -16.14
CA PRO A 324 18.15 -19.15 -15.44
C PRO A 324 17.99 -18.84 -13.95
N LYS A 325 16.78 -19.04 -13.41
CA LYS A 325 16.57 -19.05 -11.96
C LYS A 325 17.47 -20.17 -11.41
N ARG A 326 18.57 -19.79 -10.75
CA ARG A 326 19.57 -20.73 -10.20
C ARG A 326 18.98 -21.60 -9.10
#